data_AF-A0A2S9FSD9-F1
#
_entry.id   AF-A0A2S9FSD9-F1
#
_cell.length_a   1.000
_cell.length_b   1.000
_cell.length_c   1.000
_cell.angle_alpha   90.00
_cell.angle_beta   90.00
_cell.angle_gamma   90.00
#
_symmetry.space_group_name_H-M   'P 1'
#
loop_
_entity.id
_entity.type
_entity.pdbx_description
1 polymer ?
#
loop_
_entity_poly.entity_id
_entity_poly.type
_entity_poly.pdbx_seq_one_letter_code
_entity_poly.pdbx_strand_id
1 'polypeptide(L)'
;CNQNPPPDAAVPADARGWQQVQTIVSPAWYSPLVLTVGSIAPTQGPCIENPLGYDGNPVNALQGEDGPIPISGTSFSAAYASGLAALIKQRFP
;
A
#
# COMPACT_ATOMS: atom_id res chain seq x y z
N CYS A 1 11.62 -3.30 -7.77
CA CYS A 1 10.42 -4.04 -7.33
C CYS A 1 9.61 -4.34 -8.58
N ASN A 2 9.72 -5.55 -9.14
CA ASN A 2 8.95 -5.94 -10.32
C ASN A 2 7.62 -6.54 -9.87
N GLN A 3 6.57 -6.32 -10.67
CA GLN A 3 5.26 -6.89 -10.37
C GLN A 3 5.33 -8.42 -10.45
N ASN A 4 4.79 -9.11 -9.43
CA ASN A 4 4.63 -10.56 -9.49
C ASN A 4 3.54 -10.92 -10.49
N PRO A 5 3.70 -12.02 -11.24
CA PRO A 5 2.66 -12.49 -12.14
C PRO A 5 1.38 -12.89 -11.38
N PRO A 6 0.21 -12.87 -12.04
CA PRO A 6 -1.02 -13.35 -11.44
C PRO A 6 -0.97 -14.86 -11.16
N PRO A 7 -1.80 -15.39 -10.24
CA PRO A 7 -1.94 -16.82 -10.01
C PRO A 7 -2.37 -17.58 -11.28
N ASP A 8 -1.89 -18.81 -11.43
CA ASP A 8 -2.29 -19.69 -12.52
C ASP A 8 -3.66 -20.35 -12.21
N ALA A 9 -4.68 -19.99 -12.99
CA ALA A 9 -6.03 -20.53 -12.84
C ALA A 9 -6.11 -22.05 -13.08
N ALA A 10 -5.14 -22.64 -13.78
CA ALA A 10 -5.06 -24.09 -14.01
C ALA A 10 -4.53 -24.88 -12.81
N VAL A 11 -4.04 -24.21 -11.75
CA VAL A 11 -3.49 -24.84 -10.55
C VAL A 11 -4.31 -24.46 -9.31
N PRO A 12 -5.50 -25.07 -9.09
CA PRO A 12 -6.38 -24.70 -7.96
C PRO A 12 -5.76 -24.91 -6.58
N ALA A 13 -4.82 -25.85 -6.46
CA ALA A 13 -4.08 -26.11 -5.23
C ALA A 13 -3.19 -24.93 -4.80
N ASP A 14 -2.84 -24.05 -5.73
CA ASP A 14 -2.08 -22.81 -5.48
C ASP A 14 -2.90 -21.58 -5.89
N ALA A 15 -4.08 -21.44 -5.30
CA ALA A 15 -5.00 -20.33 -5.57
C ALA A 15 -4.40 -18.93 -5.34
N ARG A 16 -3.28 -18.82 -4.62
CA ARG A 16 -2.59 -17.56 -4.31
C ARG A 16 -1.36 -17.32 -5.18
N GLY A 17 -0.97 -18.28 -6.01
CA GLY A 17 0.14 -18.16 -6.93
C GLY A 17 1.52 -18.14 -6.27
N TRP A 18 1.72 -18.89 -5.18
CA TRP A 18 2.99 -18.95 -4.46
C TRP A 18 4.14 -19.49 -5.31
N GLN A 19 3.87 -20.44 -6.21
CA GLN A 19 4.90 -21.01 -7.09
C GLN A 19 5.37 -20.02 -8.16
N GLN A 20 4.58 -18.99 -8.45
CA GLN A 20 4.82 -18.01 -9.50
C GLN A 20 5.50 -16.73 -8.97
N VAL A 21 5.79 -16.65 -7.66
CA VAL A 21 6.45 -15.49 -7.05
C VAL A 21 7.85 -15.30 -7.65
N GLN A 22 8.11 -14.11 -8.19
CA GLN A 22 9.42 -13.72 -8.74
C GLN A 22 10.14 -12.71 -7.85
N THR A 23 9.39 -11.84 -7.17
CA THR A 23 9.90 -10.81 -6.27
C THR A 23 9.30 -10.99 -4.89
N ILE A 24 10.14 -11.29 -3.89
CA ILE A 24 9.73 -11.35 -2.48
C ILE A 24 9.71 -9.92 -1.91
N VAL A 25 8.65 -9.59 -1.18
CA VAL A 25 8.53 -8.31 -0.46
C VAL A 25 8.48 -8.59 1.04
N SER A 26 9.50 -8.12 1.78
CA SER A 26 9.58 -8.21 3.24
C SER A 26 9.36 -6.82 3.86
N PRO A 27 8.55 -6.67 4.93
CA PRO A 27 7.92 -7.71 5.74
C PRO A 27 6.56 -8.23 5.19
N ALA A 28 6.10 -7.78 4.03
CA ALA A 28 4.76 -8.09 3.52
C ALA A 28 4.43 -9.60 3.43
N TRP A 29 5.40 -10.44 3.09
CA TRP A 29 5.23 -11.90 3.02
C TRP A 29 4.93 -12.59 4.37
N TYR A 30 5.10 -11.91 5.51
CA TYR A 30 4.78 -12.46 6.84
C TYR A 30 3.27 -12.49 7.11
N SER A 31 2.42 -12.09 6.17
CA SER A 31 0.97 -12.26 6.28
C SER A 31 0.60 -13.72 6.60
N PRO A 32 -0.29 -13.99 7.58
CA PRO A 32 -1.17 -13.03 8.26
C PRO A 32 -0.62 -12.40 9.57
N LEU A 33 0.64 -12.67 9.96
CA LEU A 33 1.22 -12.11 11.19
C LEU A 33 1.29 -10.57 11.13
N VAL A 34 1.51 -10.03 9.93
CA VAL A 34 1.41 -8.59 9.64
C VAL A 34 0.29 -8.36 8.62
N LEU A 35 -0.45 -7.26 8.79
CA LEU A 35 -1.42 -6.81 7.78
C LEU A 35 -0.69 -6.11 6.64
N THR A 36 -0.60 -6.77 5.49
CA THR A 36 -0.06 -6.16 4.26
C THR A 36 -1.16 -5.39 3.55
N VAL A 37 -0.87 -4.14 3.17
CA VAL A 37 -1.85 -3.22 2.57
C VAL A 37 -1.37 -2.77 1.19
N GLY A 38 -2.21 -2.97 0.17
CA GLY A 38 -2.01 -2.41 -1.16
C GLY A 38 -2.63 -1.02 -1.29
N SER A 39 -2.27 -0.28 -2.34
CA SER A 39 -2.86 1.02 -2.67
C SER A 39 -3.88 0.89 -3.81
N ILE A 40 -4.87 1.79 -3.80
CA ILE A 40 -5.84 1.97 -4.89
C ILE A 40 -5.89 3.45 -5.26
N ALA A 41 -6.06 3.74 -6.55
CA ALA A 41 -6.24 5.11 -7.04
C ALA A 41 -7.72 5.44 -7.23
N PRO A 42 -8.12 6.72 -7.06
CA PRO A 42 -9.40 7.20 -7.57
C PRO A 42 -9.51 6.86 -9.06
N THR A 43 -10.68 6.42 -9.51
CA THR A 43 -10.91 5.96 -10.90
C THR A 43 -10.62 7.02 -11.98
N GLN A 44 -10.34 8.28 -11.61
CA GLN A 44 -10.06 9.40 -12.53
C GLN A 44 -9.00 10.40 -12.01
N GLY A 45 -8.01 9.98 -11.21
CA GLY A 45 -6.96 10.91 -10.79
C GLY A 45 -5.90 10.30 -9.89
N PRO A 46 -4.78 11.01 -9.66
CA PRO A 46 -3.78 10.59 -8.66
C PRO A 46 -4.45 10.43 -7.29
N CYS A 47 -3.95 9.51 -6.47
CA CYS A 47 -4.32 9.44 -5.06
C CYS A 47 -3.98 10.79 -4.42
N ILE A 48 -4.95 11.68 -4.27
CA ILE A 48 -4.70 12.97 -3.63
C ILE A 48 -4.67 12.70 -2.13
N GLU A 49 -3.46 12.43 -1.66
CA GLU A 49 -3.16 12.33 -0.26
C GLU A 49 -2.70 13.70 0.22
N ASN A 50 -3.20 14.12 1.38
CA ASN A 50 -2.79 15.36 2.04
C ASN A 50 -1.95 15.03 3.29
N PRO A 51 -0.76 14.42 3.16
CA PRO A 51 0.13 14.24 4.31
C PRO A 51 0.59 15.60 4.84
N LEU A 52 1.20 15.57 6.02
CA LEU A 52 1.78 16.76 6.62
C LEU A 52 3.25 16.88 6.22
N GLY A 53 3.67 18.10 5.89
CA GLY A 53 5.07 18.47 5.72
C GLY A 53 5.83 18.43 7.04
N TYR A 54 7.14 18.63 6.97
CA TYR A 54 8.02 18.61 8.14
C TYR A 54 7.66 19.67 9.20
N ASP A 55 7.07 20.77 8.75
CA ASP A 55 6.56 21.88 9.55
C ASP A 55 5.11 21.68 10.03
N GLY A 56 4.49 20.53 9.71
CA GLY A 56 3.11 20.22 10.05
C GLY A 56 2.07 20.86 9.13
N ASN A 57 2.49 21.56 8.07
CA ASN A 57 1.56 22.13 7.10
C ASN A 57 1.06 21.07 6.11
N PRO A 58 -0.19 21.16 5.61
CA PRO A 58 -0.68 20.23 4.60
C PRO A 58 0.15 20.31 3.31
N VAL A 59 0.58 19.16 2.80
CA VAL A 59 1.27 19.02 1.51
C VAL A 59 0.58 17.94 0.68
N ASN A 60 0.65 18.04 -0.65
CA ASN A 60 0.02 17.08 -1.57
C ASN A 60 0.91 16.66 -2.75
N ALA A 61 2.14 17.16 -2.80
CA ALA A 61 3.10 16.86 -3.86
C ALA A 61 4.54 16.88 -3.32
N LEU A 62 5.42 16.14 -4.00
CA LEU A 62 6.86 16.21 -3.84
C LEU A 62 7.46 16.93 -5.05
N GLN A 63 8.67 17.48 -4.89
CA GLN A 63 9.40 18.04 -6.02
C GLN A 63 9.89 16.90 -6.94
N GLY A 64 9.46 16.90 -8.20
CA GLY A 64 10.03 16.08 -9.27
C GLY A 64 10.89 16.91 -10.23
N GLU A 65 11.51 16.24 -11.20
CA GLU A 65 12.36 16.88 -12.21
C GLU A 65 11.56 17.83 -13.12
N ASP A 66 10.37 17.42 -13.56
CA ASP A 66 9.48 18.21 -14.44
C ASP A 66 8.41 19.02 -13.69
N GLY A 67 8.55 19.13 -12.36
CA GLY A 67 7.59 19.84 -11.50
C GLY A 67 7.04 18.98 -10.36
N PRO A 68 6.01 19.47 -9.65
CA PRO A 68 5.44 18.76 -8.52
C PRO A 68 4.81 17.42 -8.94
N ILE A 69 5.27 16.33 -8.33
CA ILE A 69 4.69 14.99 -8.51
C ILE A 69 3.74 14.71 -7.34
N PRO A 70 2.55 14.14 -7.61
CA PRO A 70 1.62 13.80 -6.54
C PRO A 70 2.21 12.77 -5.60
N ILE A 71 1.86 12.85 -4.32
CA ILE A 71 2.27 11.87 -3.33
C ILE A 71 1.48 10.58 -3.55
N SER A 72 2.18 9.45 -3.70
CA SER A 72 1.56 8.14 -3.88
C SER A 72 2.47 7.04 -3.34
N GLY A 73 1.89 6.02 -2.71
CA GLY A 73 2.62 4.85 -2.23
C GLY A 73 1.81 3.94 -1.33
N THR A 74 2.14 2.65 -1.29
CA THR A 74 1.49 1.66 -0.40
C THR A 74 1.74 1.95 1.08
N SER A 75 2.80 2.69 1.41
CA SER A 75 3.10 3.16 2.77
C SER A 75 1.99 4.03 3.35
N PHE A 76 1.38 4.89 2.54
CA PHE A 76 0.29 5.75 2.98
C PHE A 76 -1.01 4.97 3.18
N SER A 77 -1.29 4.00 2.30
CA SER A 77 -2.41 3.06 2.50
C SER A 77 -2.24 2.26 3.80
N ALA A 78 -1.01 1.83 4.13
CA ALA A 78 -0.70 1.19 5.41
C ALA A 78 -0.91 2.12 6.62
N ALA A 79 -0.61 3.43 6.48
CA ALA A 79 -0.89 4.42 7.52
C ALA A 79 -2.39 4.55 7.80
N TYR A 80 -3.23 4.58 6.77
CA TYR A 80 -4.69 4.57 6.93
C TYR A 80 -5.19 3.30 7.64
N ALA A 81 -4.71 2.13 7.24
CA ALA A 81 -5.06 0.87 7.90
C ALA A 81 -4.62 0.84 9.38
N SER A 82 -3.46 1.43 9.69
CA SER A 82 -2.97 1.56 11.06
C SER A 82 -3.84 2.49 11.90
N GLY A 83 -4.30 3.61 11.34
CA GLY A 83 -5.26 4.51 11.99
C GLY A 83 -6.58 3.80 12.30
N LEU A 84 -7.09 2.99 11.36
CA LEU A 84 -8.27 2.15 11.60
C LEU A 84 -8.03 1.14 12.73
N ALA A 85 -6.89 0.46 12.74
CA ALA A 85 -6.53 -0.48 13.81
C ALA A 85 -6.47 0.23 15.18
N ALA A 86 -5.96 1.45 15.25
CA ALA A 86 -5.94 2.26 16.47
C ALA A 86 -7.36 2.60 16.95
N LEU A 87 -8.27 2.99 16.05
CA LEU A 87 -9.68 3.26 16.38
C LEU A 87 -10.40 1.99 16.88
N ILE A 88 -10.14 0.85 16.24
CA ILE A 88 -10.67 -0.45 16.67
C ILE A 88 -10.17 -0.77 18.07
N LYS A 89 -8.86 -0.63 18.33
CA LYS A 89 -8.26 -0.88 19.65
C LYS A 89 -8.80 0.05 20.73
N GLN A 90 -9.05 1.31 20.40
CA GLN A 90 -9.67 2.26 21.33
C GLN A 90 -11.12 1.86 21.69
N ARG A 91 -11.87 1.34 20.71
CA ARG A 91 -13.26 0.89 20.90
C ARG A 91 -13.36 -0.48 21.59
N PHE A 92 -12.40 -1.37 21.32
CA PHE A 92 -12.33 -2.75 21.78
C PHE A 92 -10.92 -3.05 22.32
N PRO A 93 -10.64 -2.73 23.60
CA PRO A 93 -9.33 -2.90 24.20
C PRO A 93 -8.92 -4.37 24.38
#